data_AF-A0A932D7I6-F1
#
_entry.id   AF-A0A932D7I6-F1
#
_cell.length_a   1.000
_cell.length_b   1.000
_cell.length_c   1.000
_cell.angle_alpha   90.00
_cell.angle_beta   90.00
_cell.angle_gamma   90.00
#
_symmetry.space_group_name_H-M   'P 1'
#
loop_
_entity.id
_entity.type
_entity.pdbx_description
1 polymer ?
#
loop_
_entity_poly.entity_id
_entity_poly.type
_entity_poly.pdbx_seq_one_letter_code
_entity_poly.pdbx_strand_id
1 'polypeptide(L)'
;MAEINITANVSVPNGPNIGFNLTLPAEAYDKIDVPVKARATNVEVELPADFLAKATFLWNASDAYGPELSYKVEPSAAVGDSLALDGPHLFAGNGAAKIVNKLKPKKLVFASKRAEDTTNVQVLIRHDAIVK
;
A
#
# COMPACT_ATOMS: atom_id res chain seq x y z
N MET A 1 12.69 -16.25 -11.38
CA MET A 1 12.02 -15.76 -10.15
C MET A 1 12.09 -14.24 -10.19
N ALA A 2 10.99 -13.54 -9.89
CA ALA A 2 10.99 -12.09 -9.82
C ALA A 2 11.57 -11.65 -8.47
N GLU A 3 12.08 -10.43 -8.38
CA GLU A 3 12.57 -9.86 -7.12
C GLU A 3 12.09 -8.42 -7.01
N ILE A 4 11.66 -8.03 -5.82
CA ILE A 4 11.36 -6.63 -5.49
C ILE A 4 12.53 -6.11 -4.67
N ASN A 5 13.29 -5.18 -5.25
CA ASN A 5 14.39 -4.50 -4.59
C ASN A 5 13.90 -3.15 -4.06
N ILE A 6 13.98 -2.98 -2.75
CA ILE A 6 13.54 -1.78 -2.04
C ILE A 6 14.77 -1.12 -1.46
N THR A 7 15.08 0.08 -1.94
CA THR A 7 16.12 0.92 -1.37
C THR A 7 15.47 2.16 -0.81
N ALA A 8 15.69 2.43 0.48
CA ALA A 8 15.26 3.66 1.11
C ALA A 8 16.48 4.39 1.67
N ASN A 9 16.48 5.71 1.51
CA ASN A 9 17.51 6.59 2.03
C ASN A 9 16.82 7.74 2.74
N VAL A 10 17.12 7.92 4.02
CA VAL A 10 16.55 8.96 4.88
C VAL A 10 17.70 9.84 5.34
N SER A 11 17.77 11.04 4.76
CA SER A 11 18.80 12.02 5.08
C SER A 11 18.20 13.16 5.89
N VAL A 12 18.72 13.39 7.09
CA VAL A 12 18.34 14.54 7.92
C VAL A 12 19.40 15.63 7.73
N PRO A 13 19.05 16.86 7.30
CA PRO A 13 20.01 17.97 7.19
C PRO A 13 20.75 18.20 8.51
N ASN A 14 22.08 18.26 8.47
CA ASN A 14 22.95 18.32 9.66
C ASN A 14 22.75 17.16 10.66
N GLY A 15 22.21 16.03 10.19
CA GLY A 15 21.88 14.87 11.00
C GLY A 15 22.33 13.55 10.37
N PRO A 16 21.82 12.42 10.88
CA PRO A 16 22.20 11.11 10.38
C PRO A 16 21.66 10.86 8.97
N ASN A 17 22.38 10.00 8.25
CA ASN A 17 21.87 9.38 7.04
C ASN A 17 21.58 7.91 7.34
N ILE A 18 20.34 7.49 7.15
CA ILE A 18 19.87 6.14 7.44
C ILE A 18 19.40 5.54 6.12
N GLY A 19 20.08 4.49 5.67
CA GLY A 19 19.70 3.74 4.48
C GLY A 19 19.39 2.29 4.83
N PHE A 20 18.47 1.70 4.10
CA PHE A 20 18.34 0.24 4.05
C PHE A 20 18.11 -0.24 2.62
N ASN A 21 18.57 -1.46 2.37
CA ASN A 21 18.28 -2.18 1.15
C ASN A 21 17.63 -3.52 1.52
N LEU A 22 16.50 -3.83 0.91
CA LEU A 22 15.73 -5.03 1.17
C LEU A 22 15.34 -5.68 -0.17
N THR A 23 15.76 -6.93 -0.36
CA THR A 23 15.36 -7.75 -1.49
C THR A 23 14.29 -8.74 -1.04
N LEU A 24 13.14 -8.71 -1.71
CA LEU A 24 12.03 -9.62 -1.46
C LEU A 24 11.84 -10.56 -2.66
N PRO A 25 12.04 -11.88 -2.51
CA PRO A 25 11.87 -12.82 -3.61
C PRO A 25 10.39 -12.96 -3.98
N ALA A 26 10.00 -12.68 -5.22
CA ALA A 26 8.61 -12.72 -5.64
C ALA A 26 8.39 -13.83 -6.67
N GLU A 27 7.28 -14.55 -6.55
CA GLU A 27 6.81 -15.42 -7.64
C GLU A 27 6.08 -14.59 -8.69
N ALA A 28 5.26 -13.66 -8.24
CA ALA A 28 4.61 -12.64 -9.06
C ALA A 28 4.45 -11.34 -8.27
N TYR A 29 4.06 -10.28 -8.96
CA TYR A 29 3.68 -9.01 -8.36
C TYR A 29 2.56 -8.39 -9.19
N ASP A 30 1.68 -7.65 -8.54
CA ASP A 30 0.62 -6.89 -9.19
C ASP A 30 0.86 -5.41 -8.94
N LYS A 31 0.92 -4.63 -10.03
CA LYS A 31 0.86 -3.17 -9.98
C LYS A 31 -0.50 -2.73 -10.50
N ILE A 32 -1.24 -2.00 -9.65
CA ILE A 32 -2.56 -1.48 -9.96
C ILE A 32 -2.47 0.05 -9.91
N ASP A 33 -2.78 0.69 -11.04
CA ASP A 33 -2.94 2.14 -11.13
C ASP A 33 -4.44 2.46 -10.97
N VAL A 34 -4.77 3.28 -9.96
CA VAL A 34 -6.12 3.52 -9.47
C VAL A 34 -6.45 5.00 -9.66
N PRO A 35 -7.20 5.37 -10.69
CA PRO A 35 -7.62 6.75 -10.89
C PRO A 35 -8.74 7.11 -9.90
N VAL A 36 -8.40 7.85 -8.84
CA VAL A 36 -9.34 8.35 -7.84
C VAL A 36 -9.80 9.75 -8.26
N LYS A 37 -11.00 9.84 -8.80
CA LYS A 37 -11.61 11.13 -9.19
C LYS A 37 -11.83 12.04 -7.98
N ALA A 38 -11.86 13.34 -8.20
CA ALA A 38 -12.31 14.32 -7.22
C ALA A 38 -13.67 13.91 -6.62
N ARG A 39 -13.81 14.07 -5.30
CA ARG A 39 -15.02 13.72 -4.53
C ARG A 39 -15.45 12.25 -4.60
N ALA A 40 -14.61 11.34 -5.12
CA ALA A 40 -14.93 9.93 -5.17
C ALA A 40 -15.01 9.34 -3.75
N THR A 41 -16.02 8.52 -3.48
CA THR A 41 -16.25 7.99 -2.13
C THR A 41 -15.91 6.52 -1.97
N ASN A 42 -15.99 5.72 -3.05
CA ASN A 42 -15.85 4.26 -3.01
C ASN A 42 -15.13 3.74 -4.28
N VAL A 43 -13.85 4.08 -4.45
CA VAL A 43 -13.04 3.49 -5.53
C VAL A 43 -12.43 2.20 -4.98
N GLU A 44 -12.97 1.06 -5.40
CA GLU A 44 -12.58 -0.24 -4.86
C GLU A 44 -11.43 -0.86 -5.66
N VAL A 45 -10.51 -1.48 -4.94
CA VAL A 45 -9.41 -2.28 -5.48
C VAL A 45 -9.45 -3.62 -4.77
N GLU A 46 -9.79 -4.67 -5.50
CA GLU A 46 -9.76 -6.02 -4.95
C GLU A 46 -8.33 -6.43 -4.64
N LEU A 47 -8.13 -7.00 -3.46
CA LEU A 47 -6.88 -7.62 -3.07
C LEU A 47 -6.97 -9.12 -3.35
N PRO A 48 -5.88 -9.73 -3.84
CA PRO A 48 -5.81 -11.17 -4.05
C PRO A 48 -6.20 -11.97 -2.79
N ALA A 49 -6.90 -13.09 -2.94
CA ALA A 49 -7.33 -13.90 -1.79
C ALA A 49 -6.14 -14.46 -0.97
N ASP A 50 -4.98 -14.64 -1.60
CA ASP A 50 -3.71 -15.05 -1.00
C ASP A 50 -2.95 -13.89 -0.34
N PHE A 51 -3.37 -12.63 -0.54
CA PHE A 51 -2.84 -11.45 0.16
C PHE A 51 -2.87 -11.68 1.68
N LEU A 52 -3.91 -12.32 2.20
CA LEU A 52 -4.10 -12.55 3.63
C LEU A 52 -3.18 -13.59 4.24
N ALA A 53 -2.78 -14.57 3.42
CA ALA A 53 -1.93 -15.64 3.88
C ALA A 53 -0.45 -15.26 3.76
N LYS A 54 -0.10 -14.36 2.81
CA LYS A 54 1.29 -14.19 2.36
C LYS A 54 1.70 -12.78 1.93
N ALA A 55 0.87 -11.76 2.07
CA ALA A 55 1.31 -10.39 1.78
C ALA A 55 2.44 -10.05 2.75
N THR A 56 3.60 -9.80 2.17
CA THR A 56 4.85 -9.40 2.83
C THR A 56 5.30 -8.03 2.33
N PHE A 57 4.56 -7.48 1.36
CA PHE A 57 4.82 -6.21 0.73
C PHE A 57 3.50 -5.59 0.24
N LEU A 58 3.21 -4.36 0.69
CA LEU A 58 2.21 -3.47 0.13
C LEU A 58 2.82 -2.08 0.02
N TRP A 59 2.72 -1.47 -1.16
CA TRP A 59 3.09 -0.07 -1.36
C TRP A 59 1.93 0.69 -1.95
N ASN A 60 1.52 1.76 -1.26
CA ASN A 60 0.53 2.71 -1.73
C ASN A 60 1.21 4.06 -1.94
N ALA A 61 1.26 4.53 -3.18
CA ALA A 61 1.78 5.84 -3.54
C ALA A 61 0.75 6.63 -4.34
N SER A 62 0.87 7.95 -4.33
CA SER A 62 -0.02 8.85 -5.03
C SER A 62 0.78 9.91 -5.77
N ASP A 63 0.26 10.40 -6.88
CA ASP A 63 0.77 11.61 -7.54
C ASP A 63 0.42 12.89 -6.75
N ALA A 64 -0.60 12.85 -5.90
CA ALA A 64 -0.95 13.92 -4.98
C ALA A 64 -1.28 13.39 -3.57
N TYR A 65 -0.42 13.72 -2.59
CA TYR A 65 -0.62 13.38 -1.18
C TYR A 65 -1.44 14.44 -0.44
N GLY A 66 -2.11 14.03 0.64
CA GLY A 66 -2.76 14.95 1.56
C GLY A 66 -3.90 14.31 2.35
N PRO A 67 -4.41 14.99 3.40
CA PRO A 67 -5.47 14.47 4.26
C PRO A 67 -6.82 14.28 3.55
N GLU A 68 -6.96 14.90 2.37
CA GLU A 68 -8.12 14.82 1.49
C GLU A 68 -8.22 13.46 0.78
N LEU A 69 -7.11 12.72 0.63
CA LEU A 69 -7.08 11.39 0.03
C LEU A 69 -6.92 10.35 1.12
N SER A 70 -7.76 9.33 1.12
CA SER A 70 -7.68 8.26 2.11
C SER A 70 -8.09 6.92 1.52
N TYR A 71 -7.74 5.85 2.22
CA TYR A 71 -8.19 4.51 1.89
C TYR A 71 -8.58 3.75 3.14
N LYS A 72 -9.51 2.82 2.95
CA LYS A 72 -9.92 1.86 3.97
C LYS A 72 -9.56 0.46 3.52
N VAL A 73 -9.38 -0.39 4.50
CA VAL A 73 -8.99 -1.78 4.34
C VAL A 73 -10.22 -2.61 4.72
N GLU A 74 -10.86 -3.26 3.74
CA GLU A 74 -12.11 -3.99 3.96
C GLU A 74 -11.96 -5.50 3.74
N PRO A 75 -12.62 -6.35 4.55
CA PRO A 75 -13.45 -5.99 5.70
C PRO A 75 -12.60 -5.47 6.86
N SER A 76 -12.99 -4.33 7.47
CA SER A 76 -12.39 -3.90 8.73
C SER A 76 -13.20 -4.48 9.89
N ALA A 77 -12.52 -5.03 10.89
CA ALA A 77 -13.14 -5.38 12.17
C ALA A 77 -13.31 -4.16 13.09
N ALA A 78 -12.78 -2.99 12.72
CA ALA A 78 -12.89 -1.75 13.48
C ALA A 78 -13.61 -0.67 12.65
N VAL A 79 -14.58 -0.01 13.29
CA VAL A 79 -15.45 1.00 12.69
C VAL A 79 -14.75 2.36 12.81
N GLY A 80 -14.20 2.90 11.71
CA GLY A 80 -13.63 4.26 11.66
C GLY A 80 -12.30 4.44 10.90
N ASP A 81 -11.66 3.37 10.44
CA ASP A 81 -10.24 3.32 10.03
C ASP A 81 -9.94 3.82 8.60
N SER A 82 -10.29 5.07 8.26
CA SER A 82 -9.77 5.69 7.03
C SER A 82 -8.31 6.10 7.24
N LEU A 83 -7.39 5.49 6.50
CA LEU A 83 -5.98 5.85 6.48
C LEU A 83 -5.77 6.98 5.47
N ALA A 84 -5.42 8.17 5.95
CA ALA A 84 -5.05 9.28 5.08
C ALA A 84 -3.78 8.93 4.30
N LEU A 85 -3.77 9.16 2.99
CA LEU A 85 -2.58 8.99 2.15
C LEU A 85 -1.87 10.34 2.04
N ASP A 86 -1.27 10.76 3.14
CA ASP A 86 -0.49 12.00 3.29
C ASP A 86 0.99 11.84 2.93
N GLY A 87 1.41 10.61 2.69
CA GLY A 87 2.69 10.24 2.10
C GLY A 87 2.66 8.82 1.51
N PRO A 88 3.79 8.35 0.94
CA PRO A 88 3.89 6.97 0.49
C PRO A 88 3.80 6.02 1.70
N HIS A 89 2.93 5.03 1.62
CA HIS A 89 2.85 3.97 2.62
C HIS A 89 3.53 2.72 2.12
N LEU A 90 4.52 2.25 2.89
CA LEU A 90 5.27 1.04 2.58
C LEU A 90 5.19 0.07 3.75
N PHE A 91 4.60 -1.10 3.51
CA PHE A 91 4.57 -2.21 4.45
C PHE A 91 5.44 -3.34 3.90
N ALA A 92 6.73 -3.33 4.25
CA ALA A 92 7.69 -4.33 3.79
C ALA A 92 8.16 -5.23 4.94
N GLY A 93 8.16 -6.54 4.69
CA GLY A 93 8.57 -7.58 5.63
C GLY A 93 7.41 -8.20 6.41
N ASN A 94 7.64 -9.42 6.90
CA ASN A 94 6.59 -10.27 7.50
C ASN A 94 5.94 -9.64 8.74
N GLY A 95 6.69 -8.87 9.53
CA GLY A 95 6.18 -8.20 10.73
C GLY A 95 5.23 -7.04 10.40
N ALA A 96 5.66 -6.14 9.51
CA ALA A 96 4.87 -4.99 9.09
C ALA A 96 3.61 -5.42 8.33
N ALA A 97 3.73 -6.41 7.44
CA ALA A 97 2.59 -6.90 6.67
C ALA A 97 1.59 -7.70 7.53
N LYS A 98 2.02 -8.32 8.64
CA LYS A 98 1.10 -8.93 9.62
C LYS A 98 0.15 -7.92 10.27
N ILE A 99 0.51 -6.64 10.35
CA ILE A 99 -0.39 -5.59 10.85
C ILE A 99 -1.61 -5.48 9.93
N VAL A 100 -1.38 -5.51 8.61
CA VAL A 100 -2.43 -5.46 7.59
C VAL A 100 -3.17 -6.81 7.49
N ASN A 101 -2.45 -7.94 7.54
CA ASN A 101 -3.05 -9.27 7.38
C ASN A 101 -3.97 -9.67 8.54
N LYS A 102 -3.76 -9.14 9.76
CA LYS A 102 -4.67 -9.36 10.90
C LYS A 102 -6.10 -8.90 10.61
N LEU A 103 -6.26 -7.90 9.74
CA LEU A 103 -7.57 -7.37 9.35
C LEU A 103 -8.28 -8.26 8.31
N LYS A 104 -7.60 -9.28 7.77
CA LYS A 104 -8.13 -10.13 6.69
C LYS A 104 -8.73 -9.32 5.52
N PRO A 105 -8.06 -8.26 5.03
CA PRO A 105 -8.57 -7.49 3.90
C PRO A 105 -8.74 -8.23 2.58
N LYS A 106 -9.92 -8.05 2.00
CA LYS A 106 -10.30 -8.47 0.66
C LYS A 106 -10.20 -7.35 -0.36
N LYS A 107 -10.26 -6.09 0.07
CA LYS A 107 -10.17 -4.93 -0.83
C LYS A 107 -9.65 -3.69 -0.12
N LEU A 108 -9.08 -2.78 -0.91
CA LEU A 108 -8.84 -1.39 -0.52
C LEU A 108 -9.95 -0.53 -1.11
N VAL A 109 -10.48 0.40 -0.32
CA VAL A 109 -11.51 1.34 -0.76
C VAL A 109 -10.96 2.75 -0.62
N PHE A 110 -10.66 3.37 -1.75
CA PHE A 110 -10.13 4.73 -1.82
C PHE A 110 -11.26 5.76 -1.87
N ALA A 111 -11.03 6.87 -1.19
CA ALA A 111 -11.91 8.03 -1.18
C ALA A 111 -11.08 9.32 -1.29
N SER A 112 -11.59 10.29 -2.02
CA SER A 112 -11.02 11.63 -2.17
C SER A 112 -12.06 12.69 -1.83
N LYS A 113 -11.68 13.64 -0.98
CA LYS A 113 -12.46 14.84 -0.65
C LYS A 113 -12.02 16.06 -1.47
N ARG A 114 -10.97 15.90 -2.30
CA ARG A 114 -10.43 16.98 -3.14
C ARG A 114 -11.52 17.61 -3.99
N ALA A 115 -11.45 18.94 -4.10
CA ALA A 115 -12.41 19.74 -4.85
C ALA A 115 -12.30 19.52 -6.36
N GLU A 116 -11.06 19.36 -6.85
CA GLU A 116 -10.70 19.24 -8.26
C GLU A 116 -9.61 18.17 -8.44
N ASP A 117 -9.43 17.74 -9.70
CA ASP A 117 -8.45 16.77 -10.19
C ASP A 117 -8.66 15.29 -9.84
N THR A 118 -8.28 14.44 -10.80
CA THR A 118 -8.17 12.99 -10.59
C THR A 118 -6.76 12.70 -10.11
N THR A 119 -6.65 11.96 -9.01
CA THR A 119 -5.39 11.56 -8.40
C THR A 119 -5.13 10.10 -8.75
N ASN A 120 -3.95 9.77 -9.27
CA ASN A 120 -3.58 8.39 -9.53
C ASN A 120 -2.91 7.77 -8.30
N VAL A 121 -3.51 6.72 -7.76
CA VAL A 121 -2.95 5.93 -6.67
C VAL A 121 -2.36 4.65 -7.22
N GLN A 122 -1.11 4.38 -6.89
CA GLN A 122 -0.39 3.16 -7.26
C GLN A 122 -0.41 2.21 -6.09
N VAL A 123 -0.92 1.01 -6.33
CA VAL A 123 -0.90 -0.10 -5.37
C VAL A 123 0.01 -1.17 -5.94
N LEU A 124 1.09 -1.49 -5.25
CA LEU A 124 1.99 -2.59 -5.61
C LEU A 124 1.92 -3.68 -4.54
N ILE A 125 1.66 -4.90 -4.98
CA ILE A 125 1.48 -6.08 -4.15
C ILE A 125 2.46 -7.16 -4.59
N ARG A 126 3.10 -7.83 -3.62
CA ARG A 126 3.93 -9.01 -3.87
C ARG A 126 3.13 -10.28 -3.65
N HIS A 127 3.28 -11.25 -4.56
CA HIS A 127 2.92 -12.65 -4.34
C HIS A 127 4.15 -13.44 -3.90
N ASP A 128 4.00 -14.10 -2.76
CA ASP A 128 5.06 -14.87 -2.12
C ASP A 128 5.25 -16.20 -2.86
N ALA A 129 6.50 -16.60 -3.06
CA ALA A 129 6.80 -17.87 -3.70
C ALA A 129 6.32 -19.06 -2.87
N ILE A 130 5.66 -20.02 -3.50
CA ILE A 130 5.36 -21.30 -2.84
C ILE A 130 6.69 -22.02 -2.57
N VAL A 131 7.20 -21.93 -1.34
CA VAL A 131 8.22 -22.86 -0.86
C VAL A 131 7.52 -24.20 -0.69
N LYS A 132 7.79 -25.13 -1.62
CA LYS A 132 7.44 -26.55 -1.46
C LYS A 132 8.38 -27.22 -0.47
#